data_AF-A0A2R8B3S0-F1
#
_entry.id   AF-A0A2R8B3S0-F1
#
_cell.length_a   1.000
_cell.length_b   1.000
_cell.length_c   1.000
_cell.angle_alpha   90.00
_cell.angle_beta   90.00
_cell.angle_gamma   90.00
#
_symmetry.space_group_name_H-M   'P 1'
#
loop_
_entity.id
_entity.type
_entity.pdbx_description
1 polymer ?
#
loop_
_entity_poly.entity_id
_entity_poly.type
_entity_poly.pdbx_seq_one_letter_code
_entity_poly.pdbx_strand_id
1 'polypeptide(L)'
;MEKESVWLGRFRGPVRLAMLVFTALTFLIFAWLVLNRFLSADAIGMHEMIRPAGRPIVTAMLCSIGGAILFASLYLSDFHGVIEREPHGIFDFLSLITSRMAMIMVALIVIVMFYEVVSRYVFSRPTLWANELSLWIAAFVFLFAGQYAMQQRSHIRIYVIYDLMPRWMQKTADVVSLLLLLAFTLALVWGGYSDAETRLLRMETFGTAWDPPIPGIVKPAILIIIVLVALQAVSNLIADWNKLPEHHGLEEVDEAEIENIRRTLGD
;
A
#
# COMPACT_ATOMS: atom_id res chain seq x y z
N MET A 1 -10.50 7.85 -25.99
CA MET A 1 -9.68 6.64 -25.80
C MET A 1 -10.34 5.80 -24.72
N GLU A 2 -11.07 4.76 -25.12
CA GLU A 2 -11.43 3.69 -24.19
C GLU A 2 -10.12 3.03 -23.77
N LYS A 3 -9.64 3.33 -22.56
CA LYS A 3 -8.44 2.69 -22.02
C LYS A 3 -8.78 1.21 -21.85
N GLU A 4 -8.07 0.35 -22.58
CA GLU A 4 -8.14 -1.10 -22.44
C GLU A 4 -7.99 -1.46 -20.96
N SER A 5 -8.92 -2.28 -20.47
CA SER A 5 -8.92 -2.76 -19.09
C SER A 5 -7.77 -3.76 -18.93
N VAL A 6 -6.90 -3.54 -17.94
CA VAL A 6 -5.76 -4.42 -17.67
C VAL A 6 -6.24 -5.81 -17.25
N TRP A 7 -7.27 -5.91 -16.40
CA TRP A 7 -7.72 -7.21 -15.91
C TRP A 7 -9.19 -7.29 -15.48
N LEU A 8 -9.84 -6.17 -15.13
CA LEU A 8 -11.22 -6.23 -14.63
C LEU A 8 -12.23 -6.62 -15.71
N GLY A 9 -11.99 -6.26 -16.98
CA GLY A 9 -12.86 -6.52 -18.11
C GLY A 9 -14.32 -6.18 -17.80
N ARG A 10 -15.20 -7.21 -17.79
CA ARG A 10 -16.63 -7.09 -17.48
C ARG A 10 -16.94 -6.60 -16.05
N PHE A 11 -16.03 -6.82 -15.10
CA PHE A 11 -16.21 -6.43 -13.70
C PHE A 11 -15.87 -4.96 -13.43
N ARG A 12 -15.35 -4.21 -14.43
CA ARG A 12 -15.02 -2.80 -14.27
C ARG A 12 -16.23 -1.93 -13.91
N GLY A 13 -17.37 -2.19 -14.54
CA GLY A 13 -18.64 -1.52 -14.25
C GLY A 13 -19.10 -1.70 -12.80
N PRO A 14 -19.30 -2.94 -12.30
CA PRO A 14 -19.74 -3.17 -10.93
C PRO A 14 -18.71 -2.71 -9.89
N VAL A 15 -17.41 -2.85 -10.14
CA VAL A 15 -16.36 -2.35 -9.21
C VAL A 15 -16.40 -0.82 -9.12
N ARG A 16 -16.58 -0.12 -10.24
CA ARG A 16 -16.75 1.34 -10.24
C ARG A 16 -18.00 1.77 -9.47
N LEU A 17 -19.11 1.06 -9.65
CA LEU A 17 -20.34 1.33 -8.91
C LEU A 17 -20.13 1.13 -7.40
N ALA A 18 -19.51 0.02 -7.00
CA ALA A 18 -19.19 -0.24 -5.60
C ALA A 18 -18.30 0.84 -5.00
N MET A 19 -17.23 1.26 -5.71
CA MET A 19 -16.38 2.38 -5.32
C MET A 19 -17.22 3.64 -5.05
N LEU A 20 -18.06 4.05 -6.01
CA LEU A 20 -18.89 5.25 -5.86
C LEU A 20 -19.86 5.15 -4.69
N VAL A 21 -20.49 3.98 -4.48
CA VAL A 21 -21.41 3.74 -3.37
C VAL A 21 -20.69 3.86 -2.03
N PHE A 22 -19.56 3.18 -1.86
CA PHE A 22 -18.80 3.24 -0.62
C PHE A 22 -18.26 4.64 -0.34
N THR A 23 -17.73 5.32 -1.36
CA THR A 23 -17.27 6.71 -1.23
C THR A 23 -18.41 7.66 -0.85
N ALA A 24 -19.56 7.57 -1.52
CA ALA A 24 -20.74 8.38 -1.18
C ALA A 24 -21.21 8.10 0.25
N LEU A 25 -21.26 6.83 0.66
CA LEU A 25 -21.65 6.43 2.01
C LEU A 25 -20.68 6.96 3.06
N THR A 26 -19.37 6.93 2.81
CA THR A 26 -18.37 7.56 3.69
C THR A 26 -18.61 9.06 3.84
N PHE A 27 -18.83 9.79 2.73
CA PHE A 27 -19.09 11.24 2.79
C PHE A 27 -20.40 11.56 3.52
N LEU A 28 -21.46 10.77 3.31
CA LEU A 28 -22.75 10.95 3.98
C LEU A 28 -22.63 10.73 5.49
N ILE A 29 -21.97 9.64 5.91
CA ILE A 29 -21.75 9.37 7.35
C ILE A 29 -20.86 10.45 7.97
N PHE A 30 -19.80 10.86 7.27
CA PHE A 30 -18.92 11.93 7.75
C PHE A 30 -19.67 13.26 7.90
N ALA A 31 -20.46 13.66 6.89
CA ALA A 31 -21.27 14.87 6.94
C ALA A 31 -22.29 14.82 8.08
N TRP A 32 -22.92 13.66 8.30
CA TRP A 32 -23.81 13.43 9.43
C TRP A 32 -23.09 13.61 10.77
N LEU A 33 -21.90 13.04 10.95
CA LEU A 33 -21.11 13.18 12.18
C LEU A 33 -20.69 14.64 12.44
N VAL A 34 -20.27 15.36 11.39
CA VAL A 34 -19.92 16.78 11.49
C VAL A 34 -21.14 17.61 11.84
N LEU A 35 -22.30 17.37 11.21
CA LEU A 35 -23.54 18.07 11.52
C LEU A 35 -24.00 17.79 12.95
N ASN A 36 -23.95 16.51 13.36
CA ASN A 36 -24.31 16.09 14.71
C ASN A 36 -23.42 16.76 15.78
N ARG A 37 -22.17 17.10 15.43
CA ARG A 37 -21.28 17.86 16.32
C ARG A 37 -21.76 19.29 16.60
N PHE A 38 -22.52 19.90 15.69
CA PHE A 38 -23.11 21.22 15.92
C PHE A 38 -24.48 21.16 16.61
N LEU A 39 -25.18 20.03 16.48
CA LEU A 39 -26.55 19.88 16.97
C LEU A 39 -26.67 19.19 18.34
N SER A 40 -25.70 18.35 18.70
CA SER A 40 -25.75 17.53 19.92
C SER A 40 -24.52 17.73 20.80
N ALA A 41 -24.73 17.78 22.12
CA ALA A 41 -23.66 17.85 23.11
C ALA A 41 -22.86 16.53 23.23
N ASP A 42 -23.46 15.40 22.83
CA ASP A 42 -22.83 14.06 22.78
C ASP A 42 -22.14 13.80 21.43
N ALA A 43 -21.40 14.81 20.94
CA ALA A 43 -20.71 14.70 19.67
C ALA A 43 -19.56 13.68 19.75
N ILE A 44 -19.58 12.69 18.85
CA ILE A 44 -18.54 11.66 18.78
C ILE A 44 -17.18 12.33 18.49
N GLY A 45 -16.26 12.22 19.44
CA GLY A 45 -14.90 12.73 19.29
C GLY A 45 -14.08 11.85 18.35
N MET A 46 -13.02 12.40 17.74
CA MET A 46 -12.14 11.64 16.83
C MET A 46 -11.52 10.39 17.51
N HIS A 47 -11.29 10.43 18.81
CA HIS A 47 -10.80 9.27 19.58
C HIS A 47 -11.82 8.12 19.62
N GLU A 48 -13.11 8.45 19.66
CA GLU A 48 -14.22 7.48 19.66
C GLU A 48 -14.54 6.97 18.25
N MET A 49 -14.06 7.62 17.19
CA MET A 49 -14.29 7.22 15.79
C MET A 49 -13.45 6.01 15.35
N ILE A 50 -12.46 5.59 16.14
CA ILE A 50 -11.57 4.46 15.79
C ILE A 50 -11.82 3.24 16.67
N ARG A 51 -12.43 3.42 17.85
CA ARG A 51 -12.84 2.34 18.74
C ARG A 51 -14.35 2.13 18.60
N PRO A 52 -14.82 1.12 17.85
CA PRO A 52 -16.25 0.89 17.62
C PRO A 52 -17.03 0.40 18.87
N ALA A 53 -16.47 0.51 20.08
CA ALA A 53 -17.00 -0.05 21.32
C ALA A 53 -18.45 0.41 21.60
N GLY A 54 -19.41 -0.40 21.15
CA GLY A 54 -20.85 -0.19 21.35
C GLY A 54 -21.54 0.81 20.40
N ARG A 55 -20.84 1.41 19.42
CA ARG A 55 -21.42 2.44 18.53
C ARG A 55 -21.52 1.95 17.08
N PRO A 56 -22.70 1.53 16.60
CA PRO A 56 -22.86 0.96 15.26
C PRO A 56 -22.51 1.93 14.13
N ILE A 57 -22.70 3.24 14.36
CA ILE A 57 -22.37 4.29 13.39
C ILE A 57 -20.87 4.37 13.11
N VAL A 58 -20.03 4.14 14.13
CA VAL A 58 -18.57 4.15 13.99
C VAL A 58 -18.10 2.94 13.19
N THR A 59 -18.66 1.76 13.49
CA THR A 59 -18.40 0.55 12.70
C THR A 59 -18.79 0.74 11.24
N ALA A 60 -19.98 1.30 10.98
CA ALA A 60 -20.44 1.60 9.63
C ALA A 60 -19.48 2.57 8.91
N MET A 61 -18.99 3.59 9.61
CA MET A 61 -18.00 4.52 9.06
C MET A 61 -16.69 3.82 8.70
N LEU A 62 -16.11 3.04 9.61
CA LEU A 62 -14.85 2.32 9.37
C LEU A 62 -14.98 1.32 8.22
N CYS A 63 -16.08 0.55 8.18
CA CYS A 63 -16.39 -0.34 7.08
C CYS A 63 -16.55 0.42 5.76
N SER A 64 -17.20 1.59 5.79
CA SER A 64 -17.37 2.41 4.60
C SER A 64 -16.06 2.95 4.05
N ILE A 65 -15.18 3.45 4.92
CA ILE A 65 -13.86 3.99 4.56
C ILE A 65 -12.99 2.86 4.01
N GLY A 66 -12.95 1.72 4.70
CA GLY A 66 -12.23 0.54 4.25
C GLY A 66 -12.71 0.05 2.89
N GLY A 67 -14.03 -0.02 2.70
CA GLY A 67 -14.63 -0.34 1.41
C GLY A 67 -14.29 0.68 0.32
N ALA A 68 -14.36 1.98 0.62
CA ALA A 68 -14.04 3.04 -0.33
C ALA A 68 -12.58 2.94 -0.79
N ILE A 69 -11.64 2.75 0.15
CA ILE A 69 -10.21 2.59 -0.18
C ILE A 69 -10.00 1.32 -0.99
N LEU A 70 -10.59 0.20 -0.60
CA LEU A 70 -10.42 -1.09 -1.28
C LEU A 70 -10.98 -1.06 -2.71
N PHE A 71 -12.22 -0.62 -2.90
CA PHE A 71 -12.85 -0.56 -4.22
C PHE A 71 -12.25 0.53 -5.11
N ALA A 72 -11.81 1.65 -4.53
CA ALA A 72 -11.03 2.64 -5.28
C ALA A 72 -9.71 2.05 -5.76
N SER A 73 -9.02 1.31 -4.90
CA SER A 73 -7.75 0.65 -5.26
C SER A 73 -7.94 -0.43 -6.31
N LEU A 74 -9.01 -1.23 -6.23
CA LEU A 74 -9.41 -2.20 -7.24
C LEU A 74 -9.73 -1.54 -8.58
N TYR A 75 -10.48 -0.44 -8.58
CA TYR A 75 -10.81 0.29 -9.81
C TYR A 75 -9.56 0.93 -10.42
N LEU A 76 -8.69 1.52 -9.60
CA LEU A 76 -7.47 2.19 -10.04
C LEU A 76 -6.37 1.21 -10.46
N SER A 77 -6.41 -0.05 -10.03
CA SER A 77 -5.44 -1.07 -10.44
C SER A 77 -5.66 -1.57 -11.87
N ASP A 78 -6.84 -1.31 -12.44
CA ASP A 78 -7.16 -1.60 -13.84
C ASP A 78 -6.50 -0.64 -14.83
N PHE A 79 -5.78 0.38 -14.34
CA PHE A 79 -5.03 1.31 -15.16
C PHE A 79 -3.53 0.99 -15.11
N HIS A 80 -2.94 0.81 -16.29
CA HIS A 80 -1.50 0.64 -16.46
C HIS A 80 -0.79 2.00 -16.42
N GLY A 81 0.18 2.13 -15.52
CA GLY A 81 1.10 3.27 -15.49
C GLY A 81 2.19 3.17 -16.55
N VAL A 82 2.84 4.29 -16.88
CA VAL A 82 3.92 4.32 -17.89
C VAL A 82 5.15 3.52 -17.44
N ILE A 83 5.42 3.54 -16.13
CA ILE A 83 6.59 2.90 -15.50
C ILE A 83 6.31 1.47 -15.02
N GLU A 84 5.09 0.95 -15.21
CA GLU A 84 4.71 -0.34 -14.65
C GLU A 84 5.12 -1.50 -15.56
N ARG A 85 5.67 -2.57 -14.99
CA ARG A 85 5.87 -3.82 -15.72
C ARG A 85 4.54 -4.51 -15.97
N GLU A 86 4.43 -5.16 -17.13
CA GLU A 86 3.25 -5.95 -17.50
C GLU A 86 3.00 -7.08 -16.49
N PRO A 87 1.77 -7.23 -15.96
CA PRO A 87 1.44 -8.30 -15.05
C PRO A 87 1.36 -9.63 -15.80
N HIS A 88 2.08 -10.65 -15.33
CA HIS A 88 2.06 -12.01 -15.89
C HIS A 88 1.44 -13.03 -14.92
N GLY A 89 1.50 -12.77 -13.61
CA GLY A 89 1.03 -13.68 -12.56
C GLY A 89 -0.20 -13.18 -11.81
N ILE A 90 -0.92 -14.10 -11.16
CA ILE A 90 -2.09 -13.76 -10.31
C ILE A 90 -1.67 -12.85 -9.15
N PHE A 91 -0.47 -13.05 -8.61
CA PHE A 91 0.10 -12.23 -7.53
C PHE A 91 0.40 -10.80 -7.98
N ASP A 92 0.63 -10.57 -9.28
CA ASP A 92 0.89 -9.24 -9.81
C ASP A 92 -0.34 -8.35 -9.68
N PHE A 93 -1.55 -8.91 -9.90
CA PHE A 93 -2.80 -8.17 -9.70
C PHE A 93 -3.00 -7.78 -8.23
N LEU A 94 -2.63 -8.65 -7.29
CA LEU A 94 -2.67 -8.32 -5.87
C LEU A 94 -1.69 -7.16 -5.56
N SER A 95 -0.48 -7.22 -6.10
CA SER A 95 0.54 -6.19 -5.94
C SER A 95 0.13 -4.85 -6.58
N LEU A 96 -0.59 -4.87 -7.69
CA LEU A 96 -1.19 -3.67 -8.29
C LEU A 96 -2.24 -3.06 -7.35
N ILE A 97 -3.12 -3.87 -6.76
CA ILE A 97 -4.12 -3.38 -5.79
C ILE A 97 -3.44 -2.74 -4.58
N THR A 98 -2.44 -3.41 -3.97
CA THR A 98 -1.73 -2.86 -2.81
C THR A 98 -0.99 -1.56 -3.16
N SER A 99 -0.44 -1.44 -4.37
CA SER A 99 0.18 -0.19 -4.83
C SER A 99 -0.79 0.99 -4.87
N ARG A 100 -2.03 0.76 -5.33
CA ARG A 100 -3.07 1.80 -5.38
C ARG A 100 -3.59 2.14 -3.98
N MET A 101 -3.66 1.15 -3.08
CA MET A 101 -3.92 1.42 -1.66
C MET A 101 -2.85 2.33 -1.07
N ALA A 102 -1.56 2.04 -1.32
CA ALA A 102 -0.45 2.87 -0.86
C ALA A 102 -0.53 4.30 -1.42
N MET A 103 -0.82 4.46 -2.72
CA MET A 103 -1.00 5.76 -3.37
C MET A 103 -2.09 6.60 -2.69
N ILE A 104 -3.26 6.02 -2.44
CA ILE A 104 -4.37 6.70 -1.75
C ILE A 104 -3.97 7.05 -0.31
N MET A 105 -3.31 6.13 0.39
CA MET A 105 -2.85 6.31 1.77
C MET A 105 -1.84 7.45 1.91
N VAL A 106 -0.92 7.61 0.95
CA VAL A 106 0.01 8.75 0.92
C VAL A 106 -0.74 10.07 0.81
N ALA A 107 -1.74 10.16 -0.07
CA ALA A 107 -2.58 11.35 -0.18
C ALA A 107 -3.34 11.64 1.14
N LEU A 108 -3.82 10.60 1.82
CA LEU A 108 -4.47 10.74 3.13
C LEU A 108 -3.51 11.27 4.20
N ILE A 109 -2.24 10.81 4.23
CA ILE A 109 -1.22 11.36 5.14
C ILE A 109 -1.03 12.87 4.89
N VAL A 110 -0.92 13.29 3.63
CA VAL A 110 -0.75 14.70 3.29
C VAL A 110 -1.92 15.53 3.80
N ILE A 111 -3.16 15.06 3.62
CA ILE A 111 -4.37 15.75 4.10
C ILE A 111 -4.37 15.85 5.64
N VAL A 112 -4.07 14.75 6.35
CA VAL A 112 -4.03 14.70 7.82
C VAL A 112 -2.96 15.64 8.37
N MET A 113 -1.76 15.62 7.79
CA MET A 113 -0.65 16.47 8.24
C MET A 113 -0.88 17.94 7.90
N PHE A 114 -1.45 18.23 6.74
CA PHE A 114 -1.86 19.59 6.39
C PHE A 114 -2.90 20.13 7.38
N TYR A 115 -3.90 19.31 7.73
CA TYR A 115 -4.87 19.67 8.76
C TYR A 115 -4.21 19.93 10.11
N GLU A 116 -3.25 19.12 10.55
CA GLU A 116 -2.52 19.34 11.81
C GLU A 116 -1.75 20.66 11.81
N VAL A 117 -1.04 20.97 10.73
CA VAL A 117 -0.30 22.23 10.57
C VAL A 117 -1.27 23.41 10.66
N VAL A 118 -2.39 23.39 9.93
CA VAL A 118 -3.40 24.45 9.99
C VAL A 118 -4.02 24.56 11.40
N SER A 119 -4.41 23.44 12.00
CA SER A 119 -5.01 23.39 13.35
C SER A 119 -4.08 23.97 14.41
N ARG A 120 -2.78 23.65 14.32
CA ARG A 120 -1.77 24.10 15.27
C ARG A 120 -1.41 25.56 15.11
N TYR A 121 -1.13 26.01 13.88
CA TYR A 121 -0.57 27.34 13.65
C TYR A 121 -1.63 28.42 13.41
N VAL A 122 -2.78 28.09 12.83
CA VAL A 122 -3.86 29.05 12.56
C VAL A 122 -4.84 29.11 13.73
N PHE A 123 -5.21 27.94 14.27
CA PHE A 123 -6.24 27.84 15.31
C PHE A 123 -5.68 27.65 16.73
N SER A 124 -4.35 27.54 16.89
CA SER A 124 -3.70 27.29 18.19
C SER A 124 -4.27 26.08 18.95
N ARG A 125 -4.73 25.06 18.20
CA ARG A 125 -5.37 23.84 18.71
C ARG A 125 -4.67 22.61 18.13
N PRO A 126 -3.53 22.18 18.70
CA PRO A 126 -2.84 20.98 18.23
C PRO A 126 -3.72 19.74 18.42
N THR A 127 -3.63 18.77 17.50
CA THR A 127 -4.36 17.51 17.66
C THR A 127 -3.51 16.42 18.29
N LEU A 128 -4.16 15.54 19.05
CA LEU A 128 -3.52 14.39 19.68
C LEU A 128 -3.37 13.20 18.72
N TRP A 129 -4.08 13.20 17.60
CA TRP A 129 -4.25 12.02 16.75
C TRP A 129 -3.51 12.09 15.41
N ALA A 130 -3.28 13.28 14.85
CA ALA A 130 -2.79 13.38 13.48
C ALA A 130 -1.40 12.74 13.28
N ASN A 131 -0.49 12.94 14.24
CA ASN A 131 0.84 12.35 14.18
C ASN A 131 0.79 10.81 14.19
N GLU A 132 0.06 10.24 15.16
CA GLU A 132 -0.02 8.78 15.32
C GLU A 132 -0.83 8.12 14.19
N LEU A 133 -1.89 8.78 13.70
CA LEU A 133 -2.63 8.31 12.52
C LEU A 133 -1.72 8.29 11.29
N SER A 134 -0.93 9.35 11.09
CA SER A 134 0.02 9.41 9.97
C SER A 134 1.08 8.31 10.05
N LEU A 135 1.60 8.02 11.24
CA LEU A 135 2.53 6.92 11.49
C LEU A 135 1.90 5.57 11.17
N TRP A 136 0.65 5.38 11.59
CA TRP A 136 -0.06 4.14 11.35
C TRP A 136 -0.32 3.90 9.86
N ILE A 137 -0.78 4.93 9.13
CA ILE A 137 -0.95 4.86 7.68
C ILE A 137 0.40 4.64 7.00
N ALA A 138 1.46 5.33 7.44
CA ALA A 138 2.81 5.19 6.87
C ALA A 138 3.35 3.75 7.01
N ALA A 139 3.06 3.06 8.11
CA ALA A 139 3.42 1.65 8.28
C ALA A 139 2.79 0.78 7.18
N PHE A 140 1.51 0.98 6.87
CA PHE A 140 0.86 0.26 5.76
C PHE A 140 1.37 0.67 4.39
N VAL A 141 1.67 1.95 4.17
CA VAL A 141 2.32 2.42 2.94
C VAL A 141 3.63 1.69 2.71
N PHE A 142 4.48 1.58 3.74
CA PHE A 142 5.75 0.86 3.64
C PHE A 142 5.56 -0.63 3.30
N LEU A 143 4.60 -1.29 3.96
CA LEU A 143 4.29 -2.70 3.69
C LEU A 143 3.81 -2.93 2.26
N PHE A 144 2.88 -2.12 1.77
CA PHE A 144 2.35 -2.23 0.42
C PHE A 144 3.36 -1.83 -0.65
N ALA A 145 4.18 -0.81 -0.38
CA ALA A 145 5.27 -0.40 -1.26
C ALA A 145 6.33 -1.50 -1.39
N GLY A 146 6.67 -2.20 -0.29
CA GLY A 146 7.57 -3.35 -0.35
C GLY A 146 7.05 -4.47 -1.25
N GLN A 147 5.75 -4.79 -1.15
CA GLN A 147 5.12 -5.78 -2.02
C GLN A 147 5.13 -5.37 -3.50
N TYR A 148 4.79 -4.12 -3.77
CA TYR A 148 4.81 -3.58 -5.12
C TYR A 148 6.22 -3.49 -5.71
N ALA A 149 7.23 -3.10 -4.91
CA ALA A 149 8.63 -3.07 -5.32
C ALA A 149 9.14 -4.47 -5.70
N MET A 150 8.68 -5.51 -5.01
CA MET A 150 8.97 -6.90 -5.40
C MET A 150 8.37 -7.23 -6.76
N GLN A 151 7.10 -6.88 -7.01
CA GLN A 151 6.47 -7.09 -8.32
C GLN A 151 7.20 -6.35 -9.45
N GLN A 152 7.64 -5.11 -9.21
CA GLN A 152 8.39 -4.30 -10.18
C GLN A 152 9.89 -4.66 -10.31
N ARG A 153 10.39 -5.58 -9.48
CA ARG A 153 11.82 -5.96 -9.39
C ARG A 153 12.74 -4.79 -9.09
N SER A 154 12.23 -3.84 -8.32
CA SER A 154 12.95 -2.63 -7.93
C SER A 154 13.83 -2.82 -6.69
N HIS A 155 13.94 -4.05 -6.17
CA HIS A 155 14.92 -4.35 -5.12
C HIS A 155 16.33 -4.18 -5.66
N ILE A 156 17.20 -3.59 -4.83
CA ILE A 156 18.59 -3.32 -5.17
C ILE A 156 19.28 -4.64 -5.57
N ARG A 157 19.76 -4.69 -6.81
CA ARG A 157 20.51 -5.81 -7.38
C ARG A 157 21.83 -5.31 -7.96
N ILE A 158 22.90 -6.08 -7.79
CA ILE A 158 24.20 -5.76 -8.38
C ILE A 158 24.24 -6.34 -9.80
N TYR A 159 23.83 -5.52 -10.78
CA TYR A 159 23.76 -5.95 -12.19
C TYR A 159 25.13 -6.23 -12.80
N VAL A 160 26.16 -5.46 -12.44
CA VAL A 160 27.51 -5.63 -13.03
C VAL A 160 28.04 -7.05 -12.84
N ILE A 161 27.91 -7.62 -11.65
CA ILE A 161 28.35 -8.99 -11.40
C ILE A 161 27.40 -9.95 -12.11
N TYR A 162 26.08 -9.76 -11.99
CA TYR A 162 25.06 -10.64 -12.56
C TYR A 162 25.16 -10.79 -14.08
N ASP A 163 25.44 -9.70 -14.80
CA ASP A 163 25.52 -9.67 -16.27
C ASP A 163 26.80 -10.33 -16.80
N LEU A 164 27.86 -10.39 -15.99
CA LEU A 164 29.09 -11.14 -16.31
C LEU A 164 28.94 -12.66 -16.15
N MET A 165 27.86 -13.11 -15.49
CA MET A 165 27.64 -14.52 -15.17
C MET A 165 27.08 -15.28 -16.39
N PRO A 166 27.54 -16.52 -16.67
CA PRO A 166 26.84 -17.37 -17.64
C PRO A 166 25.43 -17.70 -17.14
N ARG A 167 24.52 -17.99 -18.07
CA ARG A 167 23.08 -18.18 -17.78
C ARG A 167 22.74 -19.16 -16.68
N TRP A 168 23.47 -20.26 -16.60
CA TRP A 168 23.24 -21.26 -15.56
C TRP A 168 23.51 -20.67 -14.17
N MET A 169 24.54 -19.81 -14.05
CA MET A 169 24.95 -19.19 -12.79
C MET A 169 24.02 -18.03 -12.40
N GLN A 170 23.48 -17.28 -13.37
CA GLN A 170 22.38 -16.33 -13.14
C GLN A 170 21.16 -17.02 -12.54
N LYS A 171 20.70 -18.12 -13.16
CA LYS A 171 19.57 -18.91 -12.65
C LYS A 171 19.84 -19.47 -11.27
N THR A 172 21.05 -19.98 -11.01
CA THR A 172 21.43 -20.43 -9.66
C THR A 172 21.39 -19.29 -8.65
N ALA A 173 21.88 -18.10 -8.98
CA ALA A 173 21.85 -16.94 -8.10
C ALA A 173 20.41 -16.48 -7.79
N ASP A 174 19.52 -16.49 -8.79
CA ASP A 174 18.10 -16.16 -8.59
C ASP A 174 17.41 -17.19 -7.67
N VAL A 175 17.69 -18.49 -7.86
CA VAL A 175 17.17 -19.56 -7.00
C VAL A 175 17.71 -19.43 -5.57
N VAL A 176 19.01 -19.20 -5.40
CA VAL A 176 19.61 -19.02 -4.07
C VAL A 176 19.02 -17.79 -3.37
N SER A 177 18.87 -16.68 -4.09
CA SER A 177 18.26 -15.46 -3.55
C SER A 177 16.82 -15.70 -3.10
N LEU A 178 16.04 -16.44 -3.89
CA LEU A 178 14.69 -16.85 -3.51
C LEU A 178 14.69 -17.76 -2.27
N LEU A 179 15.56 -18.76 -2.21
CA LEU A 179 15.66 -19.66 -1.05
C LEU A 179 16.05 -18.91 0.23
N LEU A 180 16.97 -17.95 0.13
CA LEU A 180 17.33 -17.08 1.26
C LEU A 180 16.16 -16.21 1.69
N LEU A 181 15.40 -15.64 0.74
CA LEU A 181 14.19 -14.89 1.04
C LEU A 181 13.14 -15.79 1.73
N LEU A 182 12.91 -17.00 1.23
CA LEU A 182 11.97 -17.96 1.83
C LEU A 182 12.41 -18.35 3.24
N ALA A 183 13.70 -18.63 3.46
CA ALA A 183 14.25 -18.93 4.77
C ALA A 183 14.08 -17.75 5.74
N PHE A 184 14.35 -16.53 5.28
CA PHE A 184 14.14 -15.32 6.05
C PHE A 184 12.66 -15.12 6.42
N THR A 185 11.75 -15.29 5.46
CA THR A 185 10.31 -15.22 5.68
C THR A 185 9.85 -16.25 6.70
N LEU A 186 10.31 -17.50 6.59
CA LEU A 186 10.00 -18.56 7.56
C LEU A 186 10.53 -18.22 8.97
N ALA A 187 11.77 -17.74 9.07
CA ALA A 187 12.35 -17.35 10.36
C ALA A 187 11.59 -16.17 10.99
N LEU A 188 11.19 -15.17 10.20
CA LEU A 188 10.47 -13.99 10.66
C LEU A 188 9.04 -14.36 11.10
N VAL A 189 8.34 -15.20 10.34
CA VAL A 189 7.02 -15.72 10.74
C VAL A 189 7.15 -16.56 12.00
N TRP A 190 8.09 -17.52 12.06
CA TRP A 190 8.27 -18.36 13.24
C TRP A 190 8.62 -17.56 14.50
N GLY A 191 9.57 -16.61 14.39
CA GLY A 191 10.01 -15.79 15.51
C GLY A 191 9.00 -14.71 15.92
N GLY A 192 8.21 -14.19 14.97
CA GLY A 192 7.26 -13.11 15.19
C GLY A 192 5.83 -13.54 15.49
N TYR A 193 5.46 -14.80 15.19
CA TYR A 193 4.07 -15.26 15.26
C TYR A 193 3.45 -15.11 16.65
N SER A 194 4.13 -15.59 17.70
CA SER A 194 3.60 -15.57 19.07
C SER A 194 3.41 -14.14 19.61
N ASP A 195 4.33 -13.23 19.30
CA ASP A 195 4.23 -11.81 19.66
C ASP A 195 3.10 -11.14 18.88
N ALA A 196 3.01 -11.36 17.56
CA ALA A 196 1.96 -10.80 16.72
C ALA A 196 0.56 -11.29 17.13
N GLU A 197 0.40 -12.59 17.39
CA GLU A 197 -0.83 -13.20 17.90
C GLU A 197 -1.23 -12.57 19.25
N THR A 198 -0.29 -12.50 20.19
CA THR A 198 -0.56 -11.93 21.52
C THR A 198 -1.01 -10.47 21.43
N ARG A 199 -0.35 -9.66 20.58
CA ARG A 199 -0.67 -8.25 20.43
C ARG A 199 -2.01 -8.04 19.72
N LEU A 200 -2.31 -8.87 18.73
CA LEU A 200 -3.59 -8.85 18.01
C LEU A 200 -4.76 -9.22 18.93
N LEU A 201 -4.64 -10.32 19.67
CA LEU A 201 -5.70 -10.79 20.57
C LEU A 201 -5.98 -9.81 21.72
N ARG A 202 -4.94 -9.13 22.20
CA ARG A 202 -5.08 -8.10 23.24
C ARG A 202 -5.50 -6.74 22.68
N MET A 203 -5.51 -6.57 21.36
CA MET A 203 -5.63 -5.27 20.71
C MET A 203 -4.72 -4.23 21.37
N GLU A 204 -3.44 -4.59 21.52
CA GLU A 204 -2.48 -3.76 22.24
C GLU A 204 -2.37 -2.37 21.60
N THR A 205 -2.40 -1.37 22.47
CA THR A 205 -2.41 0.04 22.12
C THR A 205 -1.01 0.66 22.25
N PHE A 206 -0.84 1.82 21.62
CA PHE A 206 0.46 2.47 21.49
C PHE A 206 0.98 3.13 22.78
N GLY A 207 0.11 3.34 23.80
CA GLY A 207 0.49 3.90 25.10
C GLY A 207 0.64 5.42 25.12
N THR A 208 0.02 6.11 24.17
CA THR A 208 0.07 7.56 23.96
C THR A 208 -1.28 8.23 24.26
N ALA A 209 -1.39 9.55 24.12
CA ALA A 209 -2.63 10.28 24.42
C ALA A 209 -3.82 9.88 23.53
N TRP A 210 -3.57 9.48 22.28
CA TRP A 210 -4.61 8.97 21.38
C TRP A 210 -4.73 7.44 21.39
N ASP A 211 -3.69 6.73 21.80
CA ASP A 211 -3.69 5.30 22.14
C ASP A 211 -4.30 4.34 21.09
N PRO A 212 -3.95 4.44 19.80
CA PRO A 212 -4.48 3.55 18.76
C PRO A 212 -3.89 2.13 18.90
N PRO A 213 -4.62 1.09 18.44
CA PRO A 213 -4.12 -0.30 18.44
C PRO A 213 -3.09 -0.56 17.32
N ILE A 214 -2.06 0.29 17.22
CA ILE A 214 -0.99 0.18 16.21
C ILE A 214 -0.23 -1.15 16.35
N PRO A 215 0.32 -1.52 17.53
CA PRO A 215 1.03 -2.80 17.66
C PRO A 215 0.15 -4.01 17.36
N GLY A 216 -1.11 -3.98 17.81
CA GLY A 216 -2.06 -5.06 17.59
C GLY A 216 -2.39 -5.32 16.12
N ILE A 217 -2.39 -4.28 15.27
CA ILE A 217 -2.77 -4.40 13.86
C ILE A 217 -1.54 -4.48 12.93
N VAL A 218 -0.48 -3.70 13.20
CA VAL A 218 0.68 -3.61 12.29
C VAL A 218 1.56 -4.85 12.39
N LYS A 219 1.77 -5.42 13.59
CA LYS A 219 2.60 -6.63 13.75
C LYS A 219 2.10 -7.84 12.95
N PRO A 220 0.81 -8.25 13.05
CA PRO A 220 0.31 -9.32 12.19
C PRO A 220 0.32 -8.93 10.70
N ALA A 221 0.08 -7.65 10.36
CA ALA A 221 0.16 -7.19 8.97
C ALA A 221 1.58 -7.34 8.38
N ILE A 222 2.64 -7.09 9.17
CA ILE A 222 4.04 -7.34 8.76
C ILE A 222 4.22 -8.81 8.36
N LEU A 223 3.73 -9.75 9.19
CA LEU A 223 3.86 -11.19 8.93
C LEU A 223 3.10 -11.63 7.68
N ILE A 224 1.90 -11.08 7.47
CA ILE A 224 1.09 -11.38 6.28
C ILE A 224 1.81 -10.86 5.03
N ILE A 225 2.31 -9.63 5.07
CA ILE A 225 2.94 -8.99 3.90
C ILE A 225 4.26 -9.65 3.53
N ILE A 226 5.10 -10.06 4.49
CA ILE A 226 6.36 -10.74 4.15
C ILE A 226 6.12 -12.11 3.49
N VAL A 227 5.02 -12.79 3.84
CA VAL A 227 4.58 -14.01 3.13
C VAL A 227 4.13 -13.66 1.72
N LEU A 228 3.36 -12.59 1.53
CA LEU A 228 2.94 -12.12 0.21
C LEU A 228 4.14 -11.70 -0.67
N VAL A 229 5.18 -11.09 -0.10
CA VAL A 229 6.44 -10.76 -0.77
C VAL A 229 7.19 -12.02 -1.20
N ALA A 230 7.25 -13.03 -0.34
CA ALA A 230 7.85 -14.32 -0.70
C ALA A 230 7.09 -15.00 -1.84
N LEU A 231 5.75 -15.00 -1.79
CA LEU A 231 4.92 -15.56 -2.87
C LEU A 231 5.10 -14.78 -4.19
N GLN A 232 5.18 -13.45 -4.11
CA GLN A 232 5.48 -12.60 -5.27
C GLN A 232 6.86 -12.93 -5.86
N ALA A 233 7.87 -13.14 -5.03
CA ALA A 233 9.21 -13.52 -5.48
C ALA A 233 9.23 -14.89 -6.16
N VAL A 234 8.48 -15.87 -5.65
CA VAL A 234 8.27 -17.17 -6.33
C VAL A 234 7.61 -16.97 -7.69
N SER A 235 6.54 -16.16 -7.75
CA SER A 235 5.83 -15.82 -8.99
C SER A 235 6.77 -15.19 -10.03
N ASN A 236 7.59 -14.23 -9.60
CA ASN A 236 8.58 -13.58 -10.45
C ASN A 236 9.59 -14.58 -11.02
N LEU A 237 10.16 -15.46 -10.18
CA LEU A 237 11.13 -16.46 -10.62
C LEU A 237 10.53 -17.41 -11.68
N ILE A 238 9.28 -17.84 -11.48
CA ILE A 238 8.57 -18.70 -12.44
C ILE A 238 8.34 -17.95 -13.76
N ALA A 239 7.86 -16.71 -13.70
CA ALA A 239 7.60 -15.89 -14.88
C ALA A 239 8.88 -15.58 -15.68
N ASP A 240 10.03 -15.50 -15.00
CA ASP A 240 11.33 -15.19 -15.61
C ASP A 240 12.11 -16.37 -16.11
N TRP A 241 11.73 -17.58 -15.73
CA TRP A 241 12.58 -18.75 -15.90
C TRP A 241 13.03 -18.97 -17.35
N ASN A 242 12.17 -18.62 -18.31
CA ASN A 242 12.40 -18.79 -19.74
C ASN A 242 12.69 -17.48 -20.47
N LYS A 243 12.79 -16.35 -19.77
CA LYS A 243 13.09 -15.06 -20.39
C LYS A 243 14.56 -14.99 -20.81
N LEU A 244 14.81 -14.30 -21.93
CA LEU A 244 16.17 -13.95 -22.38
C LEU A 244 16.82 -12.98 -21.37
N PRO A 245 18.16 -12.87 -21.36
CA PRO A 245 18.84 -12.05 -20.37
C PRO A 245 18.60 -10.59 -20.79
N GLU A 246 17.86 -9.84 -20.02
CA GLU A 246 17.94 -8.39 -20.14
C GLU A 246 19.39 -8.05 -19.75
N HIS A 247 20.20 -7.65 -20.75
CA HIS A 247 21.50 -7.07 -20.46
C HIS A 247 21.22 -5.69 -19.93
N HIS A 248 21.50 -5.47 -18.65
CA HIS A 248 21.37 -4.17 -18.02
C HIS A 248 22.65 -3.42 -18.37
N GLY A 249 22.81 -3.10 -19.66
CA GLY A 249 23.87 -2.23 -20.14
C GLY A 249 23.85 -0.92 -19.35
N LEU A 250 25.00 -0.26 -19.25
CA LEU A 250 25.05 1.15 -18.83
C LEU A 250 23.99 1.88 -19.63
N GLU A 251 22.93 2.32 -18.96
CA GLU A 251 21.70 2.93 -19.49
C GLU A 251 21.77 3.15 -21.01
N GLU A 252 21.02 2.36 -21.79
CA GLU A 252 20.63 2.86 -23.11
C GLU A 252 20.00 4.22 -22.84
N VAL A 253 20.74 5.27 -23.20
CA VAL A 253 20.37 6.63 -22.84
C VAL A 253 18.98 6.84 -23.43
N ASP A 254 17.97 7.01 -22.59
CA ASP A 254 16.59 7.14 -23.04
C ASP A 254 16.54 8.37 -23.95
N GLU A 255 16.50 8.14 -25.27
CA GLU A 255 16.54 9.23 -26.25
C GLU A 255 15.38 10.22 -26.03
N ALA A 256 14.25 9.74 -25.46
CA ALA A 256 13.14 10.61 -25.09
C ALA A 256 13.44 11.45 -23.85
N GLU A 257 14.20 10.91 -22.87
CA GLU A 257 14.70 11.68 -21.73
C GLU A 257 15.75 12.71 -22.16
N ILE A 258 16.68 12.33 -23.05
CA ILE A 258 17.64 13.28 -23.66
C ILE A 258 16.92 14.37 -24.43
N GLU A 259 15.92 14.04 -25.26
CA GLU A 259 15.18 15.03 -26.04
C GLU A 259 14.41 15.99 -25.12
N ASN A 260 13.84 15.49 -24.02
CA ASN A 260 13.19 16.32 -23.00
C ASN A 260 14.19 17.21 -22.25
N ILE A 261 15.39 16.72 -21.94
CA ILE A 261 16.48 17.52 -21.37
C ILE A 261 16.93 18.59 -22.37
N ARG A 262 17.07 18.25 -23.66
CA ARG A 262 17.42 19.20 -24.74
C ARG A 262 16.37 20.29 -24.89
N ARG A 263 15.08 19.93 -24.83
CA ARG A 263 13.97 20.88 -24.85
C ARG A 263 13.92 21.79 -23.63
N THR A 264 14.30 21.29 -22.46
CA THR A 264 14.30 22.10 -21.22
C THR A 264 15.53 23.01 -21.10
N LEU A 265 16.65 22.65 -21.73
CA LEU A 265 17.87 23.46 -21.72
C LEU A 265 17.86 24.60 -22.75
N GLY A 266 17.08 24.50 -23.84
CA GLY A 266 17.12 25.48 -24.93
C GLY A 266 18.47 25.44 -25.69
N ASP A 267 18.44 25.80 -26.97
CA ASP A 267 19.63 25.75 -27.85
C ASP A 267 20.86 26.52 -27.32
#